data_AF-A0A7S0Y3R8-F1
#
_entry.id   AF-A0A7S0Y3R8-F1
#
_cell.length_a   1.000
_cell.length_b   1.000
_cell.length_c   1.000
_cell.angle_alpha   90.00
_cell.angle_beta   90.00
_cell.angle_gamma   90.00
#
_symmetry.space_group_name_H-M   'P 1'
#
loop_
_entity.id
_entity.type
_entity.pdbx_description
1 polymer ?
#
loop_
_entity_poly.entity_id
_entity_poly.type
_entity_poly.pdbx_seq_one_letter_code
_entity_poly.pdbx_strand_id
1 'polypeptide(L)'
;EDDRVQREIEEGCGEFVDIGGLSLGEALGQIDSLGINILIEMNGYTQHARPELVAHSSAPLRISFLGFAHSLMSPFVDFMVTDSTATPTDLWRSPERAMLFPFTFYLTNHASSFHASHLSSPSSLPHVTKTQVGLREGSFVFASFNQPFKITPELFDVWMRILV
;
A
#
# COMPACT_ATOMS: atom_id res chain seq x y z
N GLU A 1 -9.23 11.29 16.35
CA GLU A 1 -10.23 10.42 15.69
C GLU A 1 -9.78 9.00 15.94
N ASP A 2 -10.68 8.11 16.33
CA ASP A 2 -10.33 6.79 16.84
C ASP A 2 -10.22 5.81 15.66
N ASP A 3 -9.02 5.62 15.11
CA ASP A 3 -8.78 4.83 13.90
C ASP A 3 -9.11 3.35 14.15
N ARG A 4 -10.21 2.88 13.56
CA ARG A 4 -10.66 1.48 13.69
C ARG A 4 -9.61 0.51 13.13
N VAL A 5 -8.97 0.86 12.01
CA VAL A 5 -8.00 -0.03 11.35
C VAL A 5 -6.78 -0.21 12.23
N GLN A 6 -6.31 0.87 12.87
CA GLN A 6 -5.21 0.78 13.83
C GLN A 6 -5.55 -0.16 14.99
N ARG A 7 -6.76 -0.05 15.58
CA ARG A 7 -7.19 -0.95 16.66
C ARG A 7 -7.25 -2.41 16.23
N GLU A 8 -7.79 -2.69 15.03
CA GLU A 8 -7.80 -4.04 14.47
C GLU A 8 -6.38 -4.62 14.33
N ILE A 9 -5.39 -3.79 13.98
CA ILE A 9 -3.98 -4.17 13.92
C ILE A 9 -3.41 -4.40 15.32
N GLU A 10 -3.64 -3.48 16.26
CA GLU A 10 -3.20 -3.59 17.66
C GLU A 10 -3.70 -4.89 18.31
N GLU A 11 -4.98 -5.21 18.14
CA GLU A 11 -5.60 -6.42 18.68
C GLU A 11 -5.16 -7.70 17.94
N GLY A 12 -4.82 -7.59 16.66
CA GLY A 12 -4.44 -8.72 15.80
C GLY A 12 -2.96 -9.07 15.81
N CYS A 13 -2.10 -8.20 16.34
CA CYS A 13 -0.65 -8.43 16.40
C CYS A 13 -0.20 -8.93 17.78
N GLY A 14 0.96 -9.58 17.84
CA GLY A 14 1.53 -10.04 19.12
C GLY A 14 2.03 -8.89 19.99
N GLU A 15 2.57 -7.85 19.35
CA GLU A 15 3.07 -6.64 20.00
C GLU A 15 2.94 -5.45 19.07
N PHE A 16 2.39 -4.35 19.59
CA PHE A 16 2.26 -3.07 18.90
C PHE A 16 3.10 -2.01 19.60
N VAL A 17 4.02 -1.37 18.87
CA VAL A 17 4.90 -0.33 19.40
C VAL A 17 4.70 0.94 18.57
N ASP A 18 4.15 1.99 19.19
CA ASP A 18 4.05 3.31 18.57
C ASP A 18 5.43 3.99 18.57
N ILE A 19 5.98 4.15 17.36
CA ILE A 19 7.27 4.82 17.12
C ILE A 19 7.11 6.21 16.48
N GLY A 20 5.89 6.72 16.33
CA GLY A 20 5.60 7.96 15.57
C GLY A 20 6.18 9.22 16.21
N GLY A 21 6.28 9.24 17.54
CA GLY A 21 6.89 10.33 18.31
C GLY A 21 8.37 10.14 18.66
N LEU A 22 8.95 8.98 18.33
CA LEU A 22 10.31 8.63 18.74
C LEU A 22 11.35 9.21 17.79
N SER A 23 12.49 9.59 18.34
CA SER A 23 13.68 9.89 17.55
C SER A 23 14.19 8.62 16.85
N LEU A 24 15.10 8.81 15.87
CA LEU A 24 15.75 7.70 15.18
C LEU A 24 16.40 6.71 16.15
N GLY A 25 17.20 7.21 17.10
CA GLY A 25 17.92 6.36 18.06
C GLY A 25 16.99 5.59 18.99
N GLU A 26 15.91 6.21 19.46
CA GLU A 26 14.91 5.56 20.31
C GLU A 26 14.19 4.45 19.55
N ALA A 27 13.74 4.71 18.32
CA ALA A 27 13.07 3.71 17.50
C ALA A 27 13.98 2.54 17.12
N LEU A 28 15.26 2.80 16.82
CA LEU A 28 16.25 1.73 16.60
C LEU A 28 16.48 0.91 17.87
N GLY A 29 16.57 1.56 19.04
CA GLY A 29 16.67 0.88 20.33
C GLY A 29 15.49 -0.05 20.60
N GLN A 30 14.26 0.36 20.24
CA GLN A 30 13.08 -0.50 20.31
C GLN A 30 13.24 -1.73 19.39
N ILE A 31 13.55 -1.53 18.10
CA ILE A 31 13.77 -2.60 17.13
C ILE A 31 14.81 -3.62 17.63
N ASP A 32 15.94 -3.13 18.16
CA ASP A 32 17.02 -3.96 18.67
C ASP A 32 16.59 -4.75 19.92
N SER A 33 15.85 -4.10 20.84
CA SER A 33 15.37 -4.74 22.07
C SER A 33 14.36 -5.86 21.81
N LEU A 34 13.59 -5.75 20.73
CA LEU A 34 12.63 -6.77 20.29
C LEU A 34 13.31 -7.99 19.63
N GLY A 35 14.59 -7.88 19.26
CA GLY A 35 15.34 -8.98 18.65
C GLY A 35 14.75 -9.43 17.31
N ILE A 36 14.22 -8.50 16.51
CA ILE A 36 13.52 -8.78 15.24
C ILE A 36 14.47 -9.47 14.25
N ASN A 37 14.08 -10.65 13.76
CA ASN A 37 14.86 -11.38 12.75
C ASN A 37 14.56 -10.92 11.32
N ILE A 38 13.31 -10.49 11.05
CA ILE A 38 12.86 -10.03 9.74
C ILE A 38 12.15 -8.70 9.91
N LEU A 39 12.73 -7.62 9.38
CA LEU A 39 12.12 -6.31 9.34
C LEU A 39 11.44 -6.08 7.99
N ILE A 40 10.15 -5.77 8.00
CA ILE A 40 9.39 -5.45 6.79
C ILE A 40 9.15 -3.93 6.73
N GLU A 41 9.73 -3.29 5.72
CA GLU A 41 9.52 -1.89 5.35
C GLU A 41 8.27 -1.78 4.47
N MET A 42 7.32 -0.93 4.87
CA MET A 42 6.03 -0.84 4.20
C MET A 42 5.73 0.52 3.58
N ASN A 43 6.60 1.52 3.68
CA ASN A 43 6.33 2.89 3.25
C ASN A 43 7.16 3.32 2.03
N GLY A 44 8.39 2.82 1.89
CA GLY A 44 9.35 3.22 0.87
C GLY A 44 9.60 4.73 0.80
N TYR A 45 9.31 5.33 -0.35
CA TYR A 45 9.46 6.78 -0.57
C TYR A 45 8.12 7.52 -0.58
N THR A 46 7.23 7.17 0.34
CA THR A 46 5.95 7.83 0.53
C THR A 46 5.98 8.84 1.68
N GLN A 47 4.87 9.53 1.89
CA GLN A 47 4.74 10.51 2.97
C GLN A 47 4.93 9.85 4.34
N HIS A 48 5.67 10.50 5.23
CA HIS A 48 6.00 10.00 6.58
C HIS A 48 6.86 8.73 6.62
N ALA A 49 7.39 8.29 5.47
CA ALA A 49 8.32 7.18 5.45
C ALA A 49 9.59 7.47 6.26
N ARG A 50 10.14 6.41 6.85
CA ARG A 50 11.35 6.45 7.69
C ARG A 50 12.41 5.47 7.18
N PRO A 51 12.91 5.63 5.94
CA PRO A 51 13.84 4.69 5.32
C PRO A 51 15.14 4.53 6.12
N GLU A 52 15.52 5.52 6.92
CA GLU A 52 16.68 5.46 7.80
C GLU A 52 16.58 4.36 8.87
N LEU A 53 15.36 3.97 9.29
CA LEU A 53 15.18 2.86 10.23
C LEU A 53 15.69 1.55 9.65
N VAL A 54 15.38 1.30 8.37
CA VAL A 54 15.78 0.08 7.70
C VAL A 54 17.26 0.11 7.36
N ALA A 55 17.78 1.28 6.98
CA ALA A 55 19.21 1.45 6.73
C ALA A 55 20.09 1.17 7.97
N HIS A 56 19.57 1.47 9.18
CA HIS A 56 20.32 1.34 10.43
C HIS A 56 19.88 0.19 11.34
N SER A 57 18.78 -0.50 11.04
CA SER A 57 18.28 -1.61 11.86
C SER A 57 19.31 -2.72 11.97
N SER A 58 19.38 -3.39 13.13
CA SER A 58 20.21 -4.61 13.31
C SER A 58 19.59 -5.89 12.76
N ALA A 59 18.34 -5.86 12.27
CA ALA A 59 17.63 -7.04 11.78
C ALA A 59 18.42 -7.73 10.64
N PRO A 60 18.68 -9.04 10.73
CA PRO A 60 19.52 -9.75 9.76
C PRO A 60 18.89 -9.88 8.37
N LEU A 61 17.57 -9.79 8.27
CA LEU A 61 16.84 -9.79 7.01
C LEU A 61 15.90 -8.58 6.95
N ARG A 62 16.03 -7.76 5.91
CA ARG A 62 15.22 -6.56 5.69
C ARG A 62 14.53 -6.64 4.34
N ILE A 63 13.22 -6.45 4.33
CA ILE A 63 12.37 -6.67 3.16
C ILE A 63 11.51 -5.44 2.92
N SER A 64 11.36 -4.97 1.69
CA SER A 64 10.34 -3.99 1.33
C SER A 64 9.08 -4.66 0.81
N PHE A 65 7.90 -4.17 1.22
CA PHE A 65 6.62 -4.74 0.83
C PHE A 65 5.47 -3.73 0.77
N LEU A 66 4.72 -3.79 -0.32
CA LEU A 66 3.38 -3.25 -0.53
C LEU A 66 3.24 -1.73 -0.65
N GLY A 67 3.56 -0.93 0.37
CA GLY A 67 3.13 0.49 0.37
C GLY A 67 3.92 1.41 -0.56
N PHE A 68 5.12 1.00 -0.98
CA PHE A 68 5.78 1.55 -2.17
C PHE A 68 6.01 0.41 -3.17
N ALA A 69 5.16 0.33 -4.17
CA ALA A 69 5.14 -0.75 -5.16
C ALA A 69 6.27 -0.62 -6.22
N HIS A 70 7.48 -0.32 -5.77
CA HIS A 70 8.68 -0.23 -6.60
C HIS A 70 9.95 -0.45 -5.77
N SER A 71 11.07 -0.68 -6.46
CA SER A 71 12.39 -0.81 -5.82
C SER A 71 12.73 0.43 -4.98
N LEU A 72 13.34 0.23 -3.82
CA LEU A 72 13.93 1.30 -3.02
C LEU A 72 15.35 1.65 -3.50
N MET A 73 15.91 0.88 -4.42
CA MET A 73 17.26 1.08 -4.97
C MET A 73 18.31 1.21 -3.86
N SER A 74 18.14 0.41 -2.81
CA SER A 74 18.89 0.52 -1.55
C SER A 74 19.67 -0.77 -1.27
N PRO A 75 20.99 -0.69 -1.00
CA PRO A 75 21.77 -1.88 -0.63
C PRO A 75 21.46 -2.36 0.81
N PHE A 76 20.66 -1.61 1.57
CA PHE A 76 20.29 -1.95 2.94
C PHE A 76 19.03 -2.83 3.02
N VAL A 77 18.41 -3.12 1.88
CA VAL A 77 17.21 -3.95 1.78
C VAL A 77 17.56 -5.20 0.99
N ASP A 78 17.31 -6.37 1.56
CA ASP A 78 17.72 -7.65 0.97
C ASP A 78 16.77 -8.09 -0.13
N PHE A 79 15.47 -7.85 0.04
CA PHE A 79 14.42 -8.27 -0.88
C PHE A 79 13.32 -7.23 -1.06
N MET A 80 12.73 -7.20 -2.26
CA MET A 80 11.43 -6.58 -2.51
C MET A 80 10.42 -7.68 -2.84
N VAL A 81 9.30 -7.71 -2.12
CA VAL A 81 8.20 -8.62 -2.42
C VAL A 81 7.45 -8.13 -3.67
N THR A 82 7.33 -9.00 -4.66
CA THR A 82 6.69 -8.68 -5.95
C THR A 82 6.14 -9.95 -6.63
N ASP A 83 5.67 -9.84 -7.87
CA ASP A 83 5.21 -10.97 -8.68
C ASP A 83 5.69 -10.85 -10.13
N SER A 84 5.53 -11.92 -10.91
CA SER A 84 5.99 -11.98 -12.30
C SER A 84 5.22 -11.06 -13.25
N THR A 85 4.05 -10.55 -12.84
CA THR A 85 3.23 -9.63 -13.63
C THR A 85 3.75 -8.20 -13.48
N ALA A 86 4.00 -7.78 -12.24
CA ALA A 86 4.50 -6.45 -11.94
C ALA A 86 6.00 -6.31 -12.21
N THR A 87 6.77 -7.38 -11.98
CA THR A 87 8.23 -7.38 -12.10
C THR A 87 8.72 -8.55 -12.94
N PRO A 88 8.82 -8.38 -14.28
CA PRO A 88 9.51 -9.33 -15.14
C PRO A 88 11.00 -9.39 -14.75
N THR A 89 11.46 -10.54 -14.23
CA THR A 89 12.81 -10.66 -13.62
C THR A 89 13.96 -10.38 -14.57
N ASP A 90 13.77 -10.60 -15.87
CA ASP A 90 14.81 -10.35 -16.89
C ASP A 90 15.21 -8.86 -16.98
N LEU A 91 14.30 -7.98 -16.56
CA LEU A 91 14.47 -6.53 -16.53
C LEU A 91 14.81 -6.00 -15.13
N TRP A 92 14.90 -6.86 -14.11
CA TRP A 92 15.19 -6.43 -12.75
C TRP A 92 16.61 -5.86 -12.66
N ARG A 93 16.72 -4.60 -12.23
CA ARG A 93 17.98 -3.87 -12.08
C ARG A 93 17.94 -3.09 -10.78
N SER A 94 18.06 -3.80 -9.67
CA SER A 94 18.04 -3.22 -8.33
C SER A 94 19.01 -3.98 -7.42
N PRO A 95 19.60 -3.31 -6.41
CA PRO A 95 20.39 -3.97 -5.37
C PRO A 95 19.61 -5.04 -4.60
N GLU A 96 18.33 -4.80 -4.36
CA GLU A 96 17.42 -5.74 -3.72
C GLU A 96 17.17 -6.96 -4.61
N ARG A 97 16.96 -8.14 -4.02
CA ARG A 97 16.50 -9.31 -4.77
C ARG A 97 14.97 -9.29 -4.91
N ALA A 98 14.46 -9.54 -6.12
CA ALA A 98 13.02 -9.74 -6.30
C ALA A 98 12.57 -11.06 -5.63
N MET A 99 11.66 -10.98 -4.67
CA MET A 99 10.99 -12.12 -4.06
C MET A 99 9.62 -12.31 -4.73
N LEU A 100 9.54 -13.31 -5.62
CA LEU A 100 8.34 -13.55 -6.43
C LEU A 100 7.29 -14.36 -5.66
N PHE A 101 6.11 -13.77 -5.49
CA PHE A 101 4.92 -14.46 -5.04
C PHE A 101 4.27 -15.21 -6.21
N PRO A 102 3.66 -16.40 -5.97
CA PRO A 102 3.22 -17.30 -7.04
C PRO A 102 2.05 -16.78 -7.89
N PHE A 103 1.26 -15.82 -7.37
CA PHE A 103 0.10 -15.27 -8.09
C PHE A 103 0.17 -13.75 -8.17
N THR A 104 0.02 -13.10 -7.02
CA THR A 104 0.22 -11.65 -6.90
C THR A 104 0.84 -11.29 -5.57
N PHE A 105 1.63 -10.22 -5.56
CA PHE A 105 2.10 -9.61 -4.32
C PHE A 105 1.05 -8.68 -3.69
N TYR A 106 0.04 -8.26 -4.46
CA TYR A 106 -0.89 -7.23 -4.02
C TYR A 106 -2.03 -7.85 -3.21
N LEU A 107 -1.95 -7.68 -1.88
CA LEU A 107 -2.95 -8.17 -0.94
C LEU A 107 -4.05 -7.14 -0.73
N THR A 108 -5.28 -7.62 -0.62
CA THR A 108 -6.46 -6.79 -0.36
C THR A 108 -7.30 -7.41 0.75
N ASN A 109 -7.97 -6.58 1.52
CA ASN A 109 -8.87 -7.02 2.59
C ASN A 109 -10.30 -7.23 2.09
N HIS A 110 -10.53 -7.55 0.80
CA HIS A 110 -11.87 -7.64 0.22
C HIS A 110 -12.80 -8.58 0.99
N ALA A 111 -12.35 -9.80 1.31
CA ALA A 111 -13.17 -10.75 2.08
C ALA A 111 -13.60 -10.18 3.44
N SER A 112 -12.67 -9.56 4.17
CA SER A 112 -12.96 -8.88 5.45
C SER A 112 -13.78 -7.62 5.26
N SER A 113 -13.62 -6.89 4.15
CA SER A 113 -14.43 -5.72 3.81
C SER A 113 -15.83 -6.06 3.32
N PHE A 114 -16.14 -7.34 3.06
CA PHE A 114 -17.52 -7.80 2.89
C PHE A 114 -18.15 -8.26 4.21
N HIS A 115 -17.34 -8.72 5.17
CA HIS A 115 -17.83 -9.25 6.46
C HIS A 115 -17.81 -8.24 7.62
N ALA A 116 -16.77 -7.40 7.72
CA ALA A 116 -16.55 -6.39 8.75
C ALA A 116 -17.18 -5.04 8.41
N SER A 117 -17.69 -4.90 7.19
CA SER A 117 -18.26 -3.65 6.76
C SER A 117 -19.70 -3.51 7.23
N HIS A 118 -19.91 -2.49 8.05
CA HIS A 118 -21.10 -1.63 7.94
C HIS A 118 -21.21 -0.91 6.57
N LEU A 119 -20.42 -1.28 5.54
CA LEU A 119 -20.96 -1.31 4.19
C LEU A 119 -22.05 -2.38 4.26
N SER A 120 -23.20 -1.94 4.77
CA SER A 120 -24.48 -2.24 4.21
C SER A 120 -24.33 -3.18 3.02
N SER A 121 -24.94 -4.37 3.09
CA SER A 121 -25.35 -5.09 1.88
C SER A 121 -25.71 -4.05 0.81
N PRO A 122 -25.40 -4.23 -0.49
CA PRO A 122 -25.69 -3.20 -1.49
C PRO A 122 -27.12 -2.60 -1.39
N SER A 123 -28.06 -3.34 -0.79
CA SER A 123 -29.42 -2.94 -0.41
C SER A 123 -29.59 -1.90 0.72
N SER A 124 -28.61 -1.68 1.61
CA SER A 124 -28.64 -0.69 2.70
C SER A 124 -27.74 0.52 2.46
N LEU A 125 -27.12 0.63 1.27
CA LEU A 125 -26.55 1.90 0.82
C LEU A 125 -27.69 2.83 0.37
N PRO A 126 -27.58 4.15 0.60
CA PRO A 126 -28.57 5.09 0.08
C PRO A 126 -28.69 4.93 -1.44
N HIS A 127 -29.92 4.78 -1.93
CA HIS A 127 -30.17 4.75 -3.36
C HIS A 127 -29.97 6.16 -3.92
N VAL A 128 -28.84 6.38 -4.60
CA VAL A 128 -28.51 7.65 -5.25
C VAL A 128 -28.79 7.53 -6.75
N THR A 129 -29.68 8.36 -7.29
CA THR A 129 -29.95 8.43 -8.73
C THR A 129 -28.84 9.20 -9.45
N LYS A 130 -28.67 8.98 -10.75
CA LYS A 130 -27.73 9.75 -11.58
C LYS A 130 -28.02 11.25 -11.52
N THR A 131 -29.30 11.62 -11.59
CA THR A 131 -29.74 13.02 -11.52
C THR A 131 -29.38 13.69 -10.20
N GLN A 132 -29.38 12.97 -9.07
CA GLN A 132 -28.99 13.50 -7.76
C GLN A 132 -27.50 13.88 -7.69
N VAL A 133 -26.66 13.26 -8.51
CA VAL A 133 -25.21 13.54 -8.59
C VAL A 133 -24.82 14.31 -9.86
N GLY A 134 -25.79 14.92 -10.54
CA GLY A 134 -25.55 15.74 -11.73
C GLY A 134 -25.23 14.95 -13.01
N LEU A 135 -25.45 13.64 -13.01
CA LEU A 135 -25.27 12.78 -14.18
C LEU A 135 -26.58 12.64 -14.97
N ARG A 136 -26.47 12.50 -16.30
CA ARG A 136 -27.62 12.33 -17.19
C ARG A 136 -28.26 10.96 -17.00
N GLU A 137 -29.59 10.92 -16.96
CA GLU A 137 -30.31 9.66 -16.90
C GLU A 137 -30.08 8.83 -18.18
N GLY A 138 -29.88 7.51 -18.02
CA GLY A 138 -29.60 6.61 -19.15
C GLY A 138 -28.21 6.72 -19.80
N SER A 139 -27.29 7.56 -19.30
CA SER A 139 -25.92 7.62 -19.85
C SER A 139 -25.05 6.46 -19.34
N PHE A 140 -24.08 6.02 -20.14
CA PHE A 140 -22.97 5.23 -19.63
C PHE A 140 -22.01 6.14 -18.84
N VAL A 141 -21.41 5.66 -17.76
CA VAL A 141 -20.51 6.45 -16.91
C VAL A 141 -19.16 5.76 -16.85
N PHE A 142 -18.14 6.41 -17.40
CA PHE A 142 -16.75 6.07 -17.15
C PHE A 142 -16.29 6.79 -15.87
N ALA A 143 -15.58 6.08 -15.00
CA ALA A 143 -15.10 6.62 -13.72
C ALA A 143 -13.64 6.24 -13.48
N SER A 144 -12.89 7.16 -12.87
CA SER A 144 -11.53 6.92 -12.39
C SER A 144 -11.38 7.53 -11.00
N PHE A 145 -11.42 6.68 -9.97
CA PHE A 145 -11.24 7.09 -8.57
C PHE A 145 -9.77 7.00 -8.18
N ASN A 146 -8.93 7.73 -8.91
CA ASN A 146 -7.48 7.79 -8.71
C ASN A 146 -7.05 9.17 -8.23
N GLN A 147 -5.86 9.25 -7.63
CA GLN A 147 -5.26 10.54 -7.28
C GLN A 147 -5.02 11.38 -8.53
N PRO A 148 -5.24 12.72 -8.49
CA PRO A 148 -5.20 13.57 -9.68
C PRO A 148 -3.87 13.54 -10.44
N PHE A 149 -2.75 13.39 -9.74
CA PHE A 149 -1.42 13.35 -10.37
C PHE A 149 -1.20 12.13 -11.28
N LYS A 150 -2.07 11.10 -11.19
CA LYS A 150 -2.06 9.96 -12.11
C LYS A 150 -2.71 10.26 -13.46
N ILE A 151 -3.38 11.41 -13.58
CA ILE A 151 -4.08 11.85 -14.80
C ILE A 151 -3.14 12.77 -15.57
N THR A 152 -2.29 12.18 -16.43
CA THR A 152 -1.38 12.95 -17.29
C THR A 152 -2.11 13.50 -18.51
N PRO A 153 -1.56 14.53 -19.20
CA PRO A 153 -2.14 15.03 -20.45
C PRO A 153 -2.36 13.92 -21.49
N GLU A 154 -1.41 13.00 -21.64
CA GLU A 154 -1.48 11.89 -22.59
C GLU A 154 -2.61 10.92 -22.26
N LEU A 155 -2.78 10.60 -20.97
CA LEU A 155 -3.87 9.74 -20.52
C LEU A 155 -5.23 10.42 -20.72
N PHE A 156 -5.31 11.72 -20.41
CA PHE A 156 -6.51 12.51 -20.61
C PHE A 156 -6.90 12.60 -22.09
N ASP A 157 -5.93 12.79 -22.99
CA ASP A 157 -6.16 12.79 -24.43
C ASP A 157 -6.75 11.47 -24.93
N VAL A 158 -6.26 10.34 -24.41
CA VAL A 158 -6.84 9.01 -24.71
C VAL A 158 -8.28 8.92 -24.22
N TRP A 159 -8.57 9.39 -23.00
CA TRP A 159 -9.93 9.40 -22.48
C TRP A 159 -10.86 10.27 -23.33
N MET A 160 -10.44 11.46 -23.75
CA MET A 160 -11.26 12.32 -24.59
C MET A 160 -11.60 11.68 -25.93
N ARG A 161 -10.70 10.85 -26.50
CA ARG A 161 -10.98 10.08 -27.73
C ARG A 161 -11.98 8.94 -27.51
N ILE A 162 -12.01 8.34 -26.31
CA ILE A 162 -12.94 7.27 -25.94
C ILE A 162 -14.35 7.81 -25.69
N LEU A 163 -14.47 9.05 -25.20
CA LEU A 163 -15.75 9.67 -24.84
C LEU A 163 -16.54 10.24 -26.04
N VAL A 164 -15.97 10.21 -27.25
CA VAL A 164 -16.65 10.60 -28.51
C VAL A 164 -17.59 9.50 -28.96
#